data_AF-A0A543FZP0-F1
#
_entry.id   AF-A0A543FZP0-F1
#
_cell.length_a   1.000
_cell.length_b   1.000
_cell.length_c   1.000
_cell.angle_alpha   90.00
_cell.angle_beta   90.00
_cell.angle_gamma   90.00
#
_symmetry.space_group_name_H-M   'P 1'
#
loop_
_entity.id
_entity.type
_entity.pdbx_description
1 polymer ?
#
loop_
_entity_poly.entity_id
_entity_poly.type
_entity_poly.pdbx_seq_one_letter_code
_entity_poly.pdbx_strand_id
1 'polypeptide(L)'
;MNDKTLNDLLKTLKEYPEVMLLIQGNVSNKNNPTWRENTNIRIDDGRGTVGELQLSRAKAIKRFLVQRGIDPDRLSVGKGVIGSGTKSATIQSQ
;
A
#
# COMPACT_ATOMS: atom_id res chain seq x y z
N MET A 1 -4.58 6.43 9.67
CA MET A 1 -4.82 4.97 9.74
C MET A 1 -5.14 4.67 11.19
N ASN A 2 -6.20 3.92 11.49
CA ASN A 2 -6.62 3.69 12.87
C ASN A 2 -5.85 2.48 13.44
N ASP A 3 -5.23 2.63 14.62
CA ASP A 3 -4.46 1.56 15.29
C ASP A 3 -5.29 0.28 15.45
N LYS A 4 -6.61 0.43 15.66
CA LYS A 4 -7.54 -0.69 15.74
C LYS A 4 -7.53 -1.55 14.47
N THR A 5 -7.61 -0.94 13.29
CA THR A 5 -7.64 -1.68 12.01
C THR A 5 -6.36 -2.48 11.79
N LEU A 6 -5.21 -1.91 12.17
CA LEU A 6 -3.92 -2.57 11.99
C LEU A 6 -3.72 -3.72 13.00
N ASN A 7 -4.22 -3.56 14.22
CA ASN A 7 -4.23 -4.62 15.23
C ASN A 7 -5.20 -5.76 14.86
N ASP A 8 -6.38 -5.44 14.33
CA ASP A 8 -7.33 -6.44 13.85
C ASP A 8 -6.71 -7.26 12.69
N LEU A 9 -6.06 -6.60 11.72
CA LEU A 9 -5.31 -7.28 10.66
C LEU A 9 -4.21 -8.19 11.22
N LEU A 10 -3.42 -7.70 12.18
CA LEU A 10 -2.36 -8.50 12.80
C LEU A 10 -2.92 -9.76 13.47
N LYS A 11 -4.03 -9.63 14.18
CA LYS A 11 -4.70 -10.76 14.83
C LYS A 11 -5.09 -11.82 13.79
N THR A 12 -5.76 -11.40 12.71
CA THR A 12 -6.15 -12.29 11.62
C THR A 12 -4.95 -13.01 10.99
N LEU A 13 -3.86 -12.29 10.69
CA LEU A 13 -2.68 -12.91 10.07
C LEU A 13 -1.94 -13.91 10.97
N LYS A 14 -2.11 -13.78 12.30
CA LYS A 14 -1.60 -14.77 13.27
C LYS A 14 -2.52 -15.98 13.39
N GLU A 15 -3.83 -15.77 13.32
CA GLU A 15 -4.83 -16.82 13.40
C GLU A 15 -4.85 -17.72 12.16
N TYR A 16 -4.56 -17.14 10.99
CA TYR A 16 -4.53 -17.85 9.71
C TYR A 16 -3.13 -17.79 9.08
N PRO A 17 -2.20 -18.68 9.47
CA PRO A 17 -0.81 -18.67 9.00
C PRO A 17 -0.64 -18.99 7.50
N GLU A 18 -1.63 -19.59 6.86
CA GLU A 18 -1.66 -19.94 5.43
C GLU A 18 -1.95 -18.73 4.53
N VAL A 19 -2.51 -17.66 5.08
CA VAL A 19 -2.88 -16.48 4.29
C VAL A 19 -1.62 -15.75 3.82
N MET A 20 -1.51 -15.56 2.51
CA MET A 20 -0.52 -14.68 1.89
C MET A 20 -1.13 -13.30 1.64
N LEU A 21 -0.37 -12.25 1.89
CA LEU A 21 -0.85 -10.87 1.81
C LEU A 21 -0.05 -10.06 0.78
N LEU A 22 -0.77 -9.46 -0.17
CA LEU A 22 -0.25 -8.42 -1.04
C LEU A 22 -0.63 -7.05 -0.50
N ILE A 23 0.37 -6.24 -0.15
CA ILE A 23 0.20 -4.88 0.37
C ILE A 23 0.48 -3.87 -0.74
N GLN A 24 -0.51 -3.06 -1.09
CA GLN A 24 -0.39 -2.06 -2.15
C GLN A 24 -0.57 -0.63 -1.60
N GLY A 25 0.39 0.23 -1.93
CA GLY A 25 0.28 1.67 -1.64
C GLY A 25 -0.57 2.37 -2.69
N ASN A 26 -1.67 3.00 -2.27
CA ASN A 26 -2.49 3.85 -3.13
C ASN A 26 -2.14 5.33 -2.92
N VAL A 27 -2.22 6.12 -3.99
CA VAL A 27 -2.07 7.57 -3.94
C VAL A 27 -3.26 8.19 -4.65
N SER A 28 -3.80 9.28 -4.13
CA SER A 28 -4.86 10.02 -4.78
C SER A 28 -4.56 11.51 -4.71
N ASN A 29 -4.69 12.20 -5.84
CA ASN A 29 -4.63 13.65 -5.88
C ASN A 29 -5.69 14.19 -6.83
N LYS A 30 -6.74 14.77 -6.24
CA LYS A 30 -7.87 15.35 -7.00
C LYS A 30 -7.46 16.60 -7.80
N ASN A 31 -6.41 17.29 -7.37
CA ASN A 31 -5.95 18.52 -8.02
C ASN A 31 -4.99 18.24 -9.17
N ASN A 32 -4.54 17.00 -9.34
CA ASN A 32 -3.60 16.65 -10.38
C ASN A 32 -3.93 15.27 -10.98
N PRO A 33 -4.89 15.23 -11.93
CA PRO A 33 -5.34 13.98 -12.53
C PRO A 33 -4.29 13.34 -13.45
N THR A 34 -3.20 14.02 -13.75
CA THR A 34 -2.12 13.51 -14.60
C THR A 34 -1.00 12.82 -13.81
N TRP A 35 -1.16 12.68 -12.49
CA TRP A 35 -0.21 11.92 -11.68
C TRP A 35 -0.11 10.47 -12.19
N ARG A 36 1.12 10.09 -12.53
CA ARG A 36 1.53 8.74 -12.90
C ARG A 36 2.68 8.31 -12.01
N GLU A 37 3.05 7.04 -12.09
CA GLU A 37 4.08 6.47 -11.21
C GLU A 37 5.40 7.25 -11.24
N ASN A 38 5.80 7.76 -12.41
CA ASN A 38 7.02 8.52 -12.61
C ASN A 38 6.87 10.03 -12.35
N THR A 39 5.69 10.51 -11.94
CA THR A 39 5.48 11.91 -11.63
C THR A 39 6.32 12.30 -10.41
N ASN A 40 7.18 13.30 -10.59
CA ASN A 40 7.97 13.85 -9.51
C ASN A 40 7.09 14.58 -8.50
N ILE A 41 7.23 14.22 -7.24
CA ILE A 41 6.55 14.81 -6.10
C ILE A 41 7.55 15.06 -4.97
N ARG A 42 7.13 15.87 -3.99
CA ARG A 42 7.82 15.91 -2.70
C ARG A 42 7.32 14.76 -1.84
N ILE A 43 8.26 14.00 -1.28
CA ILE A 43 8.01 12.98 -0.27
C ILE A 43 8.76 13.44 0.96
N ASP A 44 8.03 13.80 2.01
CA ASP A 44 8.57 14.42 3.22
C ASP A 44 9.46 15.64 2.86
N ASP A 45 10.72 15.62 3.27
CA ASP A 45 11.75 16.63 3.05
C ASP A 45 12.55 16.43 1.74
N GLY A 46 12.27 15.35 0.99
CA GLY A 46 12.97 14.98 -0.24
C GLY A 46 12.16 15.13 -1.54
N ARG A 47 12.83 14.84 -2.67
CA ARG A 47 12.18 14.61 -3.97
C ARG A 47 12.11 13.12 -4.23
N GLY A 48 11.01 12.69 -4.83
CA GLY A 48 10.82 11.33 -5.33
C GLY A 48 9.69 11.28 -6.33
N THR A 49 9.20 10.08 -6.61
CA THR A 49 8.12 9.83 -7.55
C THR A 49 6.87 9.30 -6.83
N VAL A 50 5.70 9.43 -7.46
CA VAL A 50 4.46 8.83 -6.91
C VAL A 50 4.64 7.33 -6.68
N GLY A 51 5.31 6.62 -7.58
CA GLY A 51 5.60 5.20 -7.45
C GLY A 51 6.49 4.88 -6.25
N GLU A 52 7.49 5.72 -5.97
CA GLU A 52 8.33 5.58 -4.76
C GLU A 52 7.53 5.81 -3.48
N LEU A 53 6.60 6.77 -3.46
CA LEU A 53 5.69 6.98 -2.34
C LEU A 53 4.80 5.76 -2.09
N GLN A 54 4.23 5.18 -3.15
CA GLN A 54 3.41 3.97 -3.06
C GLN A 54 4.21 2.81 -2.44
N LEU A 55 5.40 2.54 -2.97
CA LEU A 55 6.26 1.47 -2.47
C LEU A 55 6.74 1.74 -1.04
N SER A 56 7.09 2.98 -0.70
CA SER A 56 7.54 3.35 0.65
C SER A 56 6.46 3.06 1.70
N ARG A 57 5.20 3.43 1.41
CA ARG A 57 4.06 3.14 2.27
C ARG A 57 3.81 1.64 2.44
N ALA A 58 3.81 0.89 1.33
CA ALA A 58 3.63 -0.57 1.39
C ALA A 58 4.74 -1.25 2.19
N LYS A 59 6.00 -0.83 2.00
CA LYS A 59 7.16 -1.32 2.77
C LYS A 59 7.05 -0.97 4.26
N ALA A 60 6.54 0.20 4.62
CA ALA A 60 6.35 0.59 6.02
C ALA A 60 5.36 -0.35 6.73
N ILE A 61 4.25 -0.71 6.09
CA ILE A 61 3.28 -1.67 6.63
C ILE A 61 3.91 -3.07 6.72
N LYS A 62 4.63 -3.54 5.69
CA LYS A 62 5.36 -4.82 5.75
C LYS A 62 6.31 -4.85 6.95
N ARG A 63 7.13 -3.82 7.15
CA ARG A 63 8.04 -3.71 8.30
C ARG A 63 7.30 -3.79 9.62
N PHE A 64 6.18 -3.06 9.76
CA PHE A 64 5.36 -3.08 10.97
C PHE A 64 4.84 -4.49 11.31
N LEU A 65 4.37 -5.24 10.30
CA LEU A 65 3.84 -6.60 10.47
C LEU A 65 4.96 -7.60 10.80
N VAL A 66 6.09 -7.51 10.12
CA VAL A 66 7.28 -8.35 10.39
C VAL A 66 7.80 -8.14 11.81
N GLN A 67 7.91 -6.89 12.25
CA GLN A 67 8.31 -6.55 13.63
C GLN A 67 7.38 -7.14 14.70
N ARG A 68 6.17 -7.57 14.33
CA ARG A 68 5.17 -8.16 15.23
C ARG A 68 5.01 -9.67 15.05
N GLY A 69 5.94 -10.30 14.33
CA GLY A 69 6.06 -11.75 14.20
C GLY A 69 5.31 -12.36 13.01
N ILE A 70 4.92 -11.57 12.01
CA ILE A 70 4.43 -12.13 10.75
C ILE A 70 5.63 -12.52 9.88
N ASP A 71 5.61 -13.74 9.34
CA ASP A 71 6.62 -14.25 8.43
C ASP A 71 6.80 -13.32 7.19
N PRO A 72 8.01 -12.79 6.94
CA PRO A 72 8.30 -11.93 5.78
C PRO A 72 7.95 -12.54 4.42
N ASP A 73 7.99 -13.87 4.29
CA ASP A 73 7.77 -14.59 3.02
C ASP A 73 6.28 -14.66 2.66
N ARG A 74 5.41 -14.49 3.65
CA ARG A 74 3.95 -14.35 3.44
C ARG A 74 3.54 -12.98 2.93
N LEU A 75 4.45 -12.01 2.93
CA LEU A 75 4.15 -10.60 2.69
C LEU A 75 4.80 -10.10 1.40
N SER A 76 3.99 -9.76 0.41
CA SER A 76 4.42 -9.08 -0.81
C SER A 76 4.05 -7.60 -0.78
N VAL A 77 4.86 -6.75 -1.40
CA VAL A 77 4.59 -5.31 -1.52
C VAL A 77 4.54 -4.91 -2.98
N GLY A 78 3.63 -3.99 -3.30
CA GLY A 78 3.45 -3.51 -4.67
C GLY A 78 2.95 -2.08 -4.74
N LYS A 79 2.92 -1.57 -5.96
CA LYS A 79 2.23 -0.32 -6.28
C LYS A 79 0.75 -0.63 -6.47
N GLY A 80 -0.10 0.27 -6.00
CA GLY A 80 -1.54 0.18 -6.16
C GLY A 80 -2.06 1.24 -7.12
N VAL A 81 -3.29 1.69 -6.88
CA VAL A 81 -3.99 2.65 -7.73
C VAL A 81 -3.49 4.07 -7.47
N ILE A 82 -3.21 4.80 -8.55
CA ILE A 82 -3.08 6.25 -8.55
C ILE A 82 -4.44 6.83 -8.96
N GLY A 83 -5.22 7.25 -7.97
CA GLY A 83 -6.57 7.76 -8.17
C GLY A 83 -6.55 9.23 -8.56
N SER A 84 -7.09 9.55 -9.75
CA SER A 84 -7.35 10.91 -10.21
C SER A 84 -8.76 11.38 -9.83
N GLY A 85 -9.23 11.12 -8.60
CA GLY A 85 -10.60 11.47 -8.18
C GLY A 85 -11.76 10.82 -8.98
N THR A 86 -11.48 10.13 -10.09
CA THR A 86 -12.41 9.37 -10.90
C THR A 86 -12.58 7.99 -10.28
N LYS A 87 -13.81 7.65 -9.91
CA LYS A 87 -14.18 6.31 -9.45
C LYS A 87 -13.91 5.32 -10.59
N SER A 88 -12.90 4.47 -10.44
CA SER A 88 -12.69 3.33 -11.33
C SER A 88 -13.05 2.05 -10.60
N ALA A 89 -14.09 1.36 -11.07
CA ALA A 89 -14.38 -0.02 -10.72
C ALA A 89 -13.79 -0.90 -11.82
N THR A 90 -12.86 -1.80 -11.48
CA THR A 90 -12.35 -2.82 -12.40
C THR A 90 -13.08 -4.12 -12.10
N ILE A 91 -13.93 -4.56 -13.03
CA ILE A 91 -14.50 -5.91 -13.03
C ILE A 91 -13.58 -6.75 -13.91
N GLN A 92 -12.92 -7.75 -13.32
CA GLN A 92 -12.26 -8.81 -14.09
C GLN A 92 -13.30 -9.90 -14.36
N SER A 93 -13.74 -10.02 -15.60
CA SER A 93 -14.46 -11.20 -16.08
C SER A 93 -13.44 -12.21 -16.63
N GLN A 94 -13.58 -13.48 -16.21
CA GLN A 94 -12.92 -14.62 -16.84
C GLN A 94 -13.44 -14.85 -18.26
#